data_AF-A0A921KJN7-F1
#
_entry.id   AF-A0A921KJN7-F1
#
_cell.length_a   1.000
_cell.length_b   1.000
_cell.length_c   1.000
_cell.angle_alpha   90.00
_cell.angle_beta   90.00
_cell.angle_gamma   90.00
#
_symmetry.space_group_name_H-M   'P 1'
#
loop_
_entity.id
_entity.type
_entity.pdbx_description
1 polymer ?
#
loop_
_entity_poly.entity_id
_entity_poly.type
_entity_poly.pdbx_seq_one_letter_code
_entity_poly.pdbx_strand_id
1 'polypeptide(L)' 'MDTTGVEPLAYPYEIETSFLREDNPVDVISLEDVLANAKSVQENQIKVPKVVG' A
#
# COMPACT_ATOMS: atom_id res chain seq x y z
N MET A 1 27.35 -17.68 -11.84
CA MET A 1 26.27 -17.77 -12.84
C MET A 1 26.27 -16.43 -13.56
N ASP A 2 26.58 -16.43 -14.85
CA ASP A 2 26.54 -15.23 -15.68
C ASP A 2 25.10 -15.06 -16.20
N THR A 3 24.54 -13.86 -16.01
CA THR A 3 23.16 -13.51 -16.41
C THR A 3 23.13 -12.37 -17.42
N THR A 4 24.27 -12.08 -18.06
CA THR A 4 24.37 -11.04 -19.09
C THR A 4 23.43 -11.37 -20.26
N GLY A 5 22.47 -10.49 -20.53
CA GLY A 5 21.50 -10.63 -21.63
C GLY A 5 20.24 -11.43 -21.31
N VAL A 6 20.03 -11.83 -20.05
CA VAL A 6 18.78 -12.48 -19.61
C VAL A 6 17.82 -11.42 -19.07
N GLU A 7 16.60 -11.37 -19.58
CA GLU A 7 15.56 -10.50 -19.05
C GLU A 7 15.01 -11.05 -17.71
N PRO A 8 14.84 -10.20 -16.68
CA PRO A 8 14.35 -10.64 -15.39
C PRO A 8 12.87 -11.04 -15.47
N LEU A 9 12.56 -12.26 -15.03
CA LEU A 9 11.19 -12.75 -14.93
C LEU A 9 10.51 -12.14 -13.69
N ALA A 10 9.63 -11.16 -13.91
CA ALA A 10 8.91 -10.48 -12.82
C ALA A 10 7.82 -11.36 -12.18
N TYR A 11 7.15 -12.20 -12.99
CA TYR A 11 6.08 -13.09 -12.55
C TYR A 11 6.27 -14.48 -13.15
N PRO A 12 5.86 -15.56 -12.45
CA PRO A 12 6.10 -16.94 -12.90
C PRO A 12 5.24 -17.37 -14.11
N TYR A 13 4.42 -16.48 -14.66
CA TYR A 13 3.57 -16.69 -15.83
C TYR A 13 3.34 -15.36 -16.56
N GLU A 14 2.98 -15.43 -17.83
CA GLU A 14 2.62 -14.25 -18.62
C GLU A 14 1.29 -13.69 -18.11
N ILE A 15 1.29 -12.40 -17.78
CA ILE A 15 0.09 -11.65 -17.38
C ILE A 15 -0.03 -10.41 -18.25
N GLU A 16 -1.26 -10.01 -18.53
CA GLU A 16 -1.51 -8.65 -19.00
C GLU A 16 -0.95 -7.68 -17.96
N THR A 17 -0.14 -6.71 -18.37
CA THR A 17 0.50 -5.77 -17.43
C THR A 17 -0.42 -4.61 -17.07
N SER A 18 -1.62 -4.55 -17.65
CA SER A 18 -2.57 -3.46 -17.49
C SER A 18 -3.86 -3.95 -16.86
N PHE A 19 -3.94 -3.85 -15.53
CA PHE A 19 -5.18 -4.02 -14.79
C PHE A 19 -5.69 -2.64 -14.36
N LEU A 20 -6.87 -2.24 -14.84
CA LEU A 20 -7.52 -0.99 -14.44
C LEU A 20 -8.57 -1.26 -13.37
N ARG A 21 -8.62 -0.37 -12.36
CA ARG A 21 -9.67 -0.39 -11.33
C ARG A 21 -10.85 0.44 -11.79
N GLU A 22 -12.07 -0.07 -11.61
CA GLU A 22 -13.31 0.68 -11.81
C GLU A 22 -13.41 1.89 -10.89
N ASP A 23 -13.94 3.02 -11.37
CA ASP A 23 -14.10 4.25 -10.60
C ASP A 23 -15.33 4.21 -9.67
N ASN A 24 -15.33 3.25 -8.75
CA ASN A 24 -16.37 3.07 -7.74
C ASN A 24 -15.79 3.27 -6.33
N PRO A 25 -16.50 3.94 -5.41
CA PRO A 25 -16.15 3.97 -4.00
C PRO A 25 -16.57 2.64 -3.35
N VAL A 26 -15.62 1.87 -2.83
CA VAL A 26 -15.89 0.51 -2.28
C VAL A 26 -15.49 0.40 -0.80
N ASP A 27 -14.39 1.04 -0.40
CA ASP A 27 -13.73 0.69 0.86
C ASP A 27 -13.81 1.81 1.90
N VAL A 28 -14.87 1.80 2.71
CA VAL A 28 -14.96 2.60 3.94
C VAL A 28 -14.78 1.64 5.12
N ILE A 29 -13.64 1.72 5.77
CA ILE A 29 -13.36 1.00 7.02
C ILE A 29 -13.80 1.84 8.23
N SER A 30 -14.16 1.16 9.32
CA SER A 30 -14.62 1.86 10.53
C SER A 30 -13.46 2.61 11.19
N LEU A 31 -13.78 3.69 11.90
CA LEU A 31 -12.78 4.48 12.64
C LEU A 31 -12.03 3.63 13.68
N GLU A 32 -12.73 2.68 14.30
CA GLU A 32 -12.16 1.75 15.28
C GLU A 32 -11.11 0.85 14.63
N ASP A 33 -11.43 0.27 13.46
CA ASP A 33 -10.52 -0.61 12.72
C ASP A 33 -9.29 0.15 12.19
N VAL A 34 -9.49 1.39 11.73
CA VAL A 34 -8.41 2.27 11.24
C VAL A 34 -7.38 2.54 12.34
N LEU A 35 -7.86 2.77 13.56
CA LEU A 35 -7.03 3.22 14.68
C LEU A 35 -6.53 2.08 15.57
N ALA A 36 -7.01 0.84 15.37
CA ALA A 36 -6.70 -0.32 16.20
C ALA A 36 -5.19 -0.59 16.35
N ASN A 37 -4.40 -0.28 15.31
CA ASN A 37 -2.95 -0.51 15.30
C ASN A 37 -2.13 0.75 15.58
N ALA A 38 -2.76 1.91 15.79
CA ALA A 38 -2.06 3.16 16.00
C ALA A 38 -1.51 3.27 17.43
N LYS A 39 -0.19 3.43 17.56
CA LYS A 39 0.48 3.53 18.87
C LYS A 39 0.06 4.77 19.68
N SER A 40 -0.25 5.89 19.02
CA SER A 40 -0.68 7.12 19.66
C SER A 40 -1.81 7.75 18.88
N VAL A 41 -2.95 7.93 19.54
CA VAL A 41 -4.17 8.48 18.97
C VAL A 41 -4.60 9.68 19.80
N GLN A 42 -5.00 10.77 19.15
CA GLN A 42 -5.58 11.95 19.78
C GLN A 42 -6.71 12.47 18.89
N GLU A 43 -7.90 12.69 19.47
CA GLU A 43 -9.06 13.23 18.74
C GLU A 43 -9.35 12.51 17.41
N ASN A 44 -9.36 11.17 17.43
CA ASN A 44 -9.58 10.29 16.28
C ASN A 44 -8.51 10.41 15.16
N GLN A 45 -7.33 10.94 15.48
CA GLN A 45 -6.21 11.09 14.55
C GLN A 45 -4.96 10.40 15.08
N ILE A 46 -4.11 9.95 14.17
CA ILE A 46 -2.80 9.38 14.52
C ILE A 46 -1.86 10.53 14.89
N LYS A 47 -1.38 10.52 16.13
CA LYS A 47 -0.48 11.57 16.65
C LYS A 47 0.96 11.27 16.25
N VAL A 48 1.58 12.19 15.52
CA VAL A 48 3.00 12.13 15.15
C VAL A 48 3.76 13.36 15.66
N PRO A 49 5.04 13.20 16.05
CA PRO A 49 5.87 14.36 16.38
C PRO A 49 6.04 15.21 15.12
N LYS A 50 5.90 16.54 15.28
CA LYS A 50 6.14 17.46 14.18
C LYS A 50 7.61 17.41 13.81
N VAL A 51 7.92 17.14 12.53
CA VAL A 51 9.28 17.25 12.02
C VAL A 51 9.65 18.73 12.03
N VAL A 52 10.64 19.07 12.84
CA VAL A 52 11.32 20.36 12.85
C VAL A 52 12.75 20.10 12.37
N GLY A 53 13.08 20.63 11.20
CA GLY A 53 14.44 20.65 10.65
C GLY A 53 15.08 22.00 10.90
#